data_AF-A0A3D6EKU7-F1
#
_entry.id   AF-A0A3D6EKU7-F1
#
_cell.length_a   1.000
_cell.length_b   1.000
_cell.length_c   1.000
_cell.angle_alpha   90.00
_cell.angle_beta   90.00
_cell.angle_gamma   90.00
#
_symmetry.space_group_name_H-M   'P 1'
#
loop_
_entity.id
_entity.type
_entity.pdbx_description
1 polymer ?
#
loop_
_entity_poly.entity_id
_entity_poly.type
_entity_poly.pdbx_seq_one_letter_code
_entity_poly.pdbx_strand_id
1 'polypeptide(L)'
;MKLLVERENLVSQLVSKVQIASGSGYRRFLNEVAGDAFDRLLAPAIESEVRYEAKKKADGEAIKVFQTNLDHLLLAPPAGQRCTLGVDPGIRTGCKLVVINRLGQLVQNEVIYPLEPKRDLEGSRAILEKLCTENPVEAIAIGNGTGGREVEAFIREWLRETNRTGLICVSVSEAGASVYSASDIAREEFPEHDVTVRGAVSIARRFQDPLAELVKVDPKSIGVGQYQHDVNQTALKKGLDDVVESCVNRVGVDLNSASYKLLAYVAGIGEGLAKNIVAHRFEHGAFKRREQLLEVGRFGAKAFQQAAGFLRIHEGEDPLDASAVHPESYPVVQRICQLAGKTVSELIGNDAVLDSLDPKLFVDEKAGVETVKDILAELKKPGRDPRHRFEIVQFREGVNKPSDLEVGMELQGIVTNVTDFGAFVDVGVHQDGLVHLSEIAHRYVKNPADALSVGQAV
;
A
#
# COMPACT_ATOMS: atom_id res chain seq x y z
N MET A 1 -34.11 0.10 -10.43
CA MET A 1 -34.53 -1.29 -10.17
C MET A 1 -35.93 -1.24 -9.60
N LYS A 2 -36.95 -1.69 -10.35
CA LYS A 2 -38.34 -1.77 -9.87
C LYS A 2 -38.52 -3.12 -9.19
N LEU A 3 -39.08 -3.16 -7.97
CA LEU A 3 -39.32 -4.44 -7.30
C LEU A 3 -40.40 -5.24 -8.06
N LEU A 4 -40.10 -6.49 -8.38
CA LEU A 4 -41.08 -7.43 -8.91
C LEU A 4 -41.79 -8.08 -7.73
N VAL A 5 -43.06 -7.73 -7.55
CA VAL A 5 -43.88 -8.19 -6.42
C VAL A 5 -45.25 -8.62 -6.90
N GLU A 6 -45.84 -9.61 -6.23
CA GLU A 6 -47.23 -10.02 -6.45
C GLU A 6 -48.19 -9.00 -5.83
N ARG A 7 -48.44 -7.90 -6.55
CA ARG A 7 -49.26 -6.78 -6.08
C ARG A 7 -50.62 -7.22 -5.52
N GLU A 8 -51.35 -8.07 -6.24
CA GLU A 8 -52.70 -8.48 -5.85
C GLU A 8 -52.71 -9.25 -4.53
N ASN A 9 -51.71 -10.11 -4.31
CA ASN A 9 -51.53 -10.86 -3.08
C ASN A 9 -51.25 -9.91 -1.90
N LEU A 10 -50.33 -8.96 -2.09
CA LEU A 10 -49.96 -7.98 -1.05
C LEU A 10 -51.12 -7.03 -0.70
N VAL A 11 -51.86 -6.53 -1.69
CA VAL A 11 -53.04 -5.68 -1.44
C VAL A 11 -54.14 -6.47 -0.72
N SER A 12 -54.40 -7.71 -1.11
CA SER A 12 -55.34 -8.60 -0.43
C SER A 12 -54.95 -8.84 1.03
N GLN A 13 -53.66 -9.08 1.30
CA GLN A 13 -53.13 -9.21 2.65
C GLN A 13 -53.30 -7.93 3.48
N LEU A 14 -53.03 -6.74 2.91
CA LEU A 14 -53.23 -5.46 3.60
C LEU A 14 -54.69 -5.27 4.02
N VAL A 15 -55.64 -5.58 3.13
CA VAL A 15 -57.07 -5.46 3.42
C VAL A 15 -57.52 -6.47 4.48
N SER A 16 -56.95 -7.69 4.47
CA SER A 16 -57.25 -8.71 5.48
C SER A 16 -56.90 -8.27 6.91
N LYS A 17 -55.90 -7.38 7.06
CA LYS A 17 -55.48 -6.86 8.38
C LYS A 17 -56.47 -5.85 8.98
N VAL A 18 -57.40 -5.30 8.19
CA VAL A 18 -58.39 -4.30 8.65
C VAL A 18 -59.62 -4.95 9.31
N GLN A 19 -59.72 -6.30 9.32
CA GLN A 19 -60.74 -7.10 10.03
C GLN A 19 -62.20 -6.62 9.82
N ILE A 20 -62.70 -6.66 8.58
CA ILE A 20 -64.06 -6.19 8.25
C ILE A 20 -64.99 -7.36 7.94
N ALA A 21 -66.23 -7.27 8.46
CA ALA A 21 -67.29 -8.23 8.20
C ALA A 21 -67.57 -8.39 6.69
N SER A 22 -67.77 -9.64 6.26
CA SER A 22 -67.93 -10.02 4.84
C SER A 22 -69.09 -9.30 4.12
N GLY A 23 -70.13 -8.88 4.84
CA GLY A 23 -71.30 -8.17 4.30
C GLY A 23 -71.20 -6.64 4.29
N SER A 24 -70.06 -6.05 4.66
CA SER A 24 -69.92 -4.59 4.73
C SER A 24 -69.87 -3.94 3.34
N GLY A 25 -70.72 -2.96 3.09
CA GLY A 25 -70.73 -2.15 1.85
C GLY A 25 -69.43 -1.37 1.61
N TYR A 26 -68.61 -1.17 2.65
CA TYR A 26 -67.34 -0.45 2.56
C TYR A 26 -66.17 -1.28 2.03
N ARG A 27 -66.35 -2.61 1.84
CA ARG A 27 -65.27 -3.51 1.43
C ARG A 27 -64.62 -3.12 0.10
N ARG A 28 -65.41 -2.68 -0.88
CA ARG A 28 -64.89 -2.23 -2.17
C ARG A 28 -64.03 -0.98 -2.03
N PHE A 29 -64.54 0.03 -1.35
CA PHE A 29 -63.82 1.28 -1.08
C PHE A 29 -62.49 1.02 -0.36
N LEU A 30 -62.47 0.11 0.62
CA LEU A 30 -61.24 -0.20 1.36
C LEU A 30 -60.23 -1.02 0.57
N ASN A 31 -60.66 -1.87 -0.37
CA ASN A 31 -59.75 -2.47 -1.35
C ASN A 31 -59.11 -1.41 -2.26
N GLU A 32 -59.90 -0.43 -2.71
CA GLU A 32 -59.40 0.69 -3.54
C GLU A 32 -58.40 1.55 -2.75
N VAL A 33 -58.70 1.88 -1.48
CA VAL A 33 -57.80 2.60 -0.58
C VAL A 33 -56.50 1.82 -0.30
N ALA A 34 -56.59 0.51 -0.06
CA ALA A 34 -55.39 -0.31 0.16
C ALA A 34 -54.53 -0.44 -1.11
N GLY A 35 -55.17 -0.50 -2.28
CA GLY A 35 -54.49 -0.45 -3.57
C GLY A 35 -53.74 0.87 -3.76
N ASP A 36 -54.40 2.01 -3.54
CA ASP A 36 -53.77 3.34 -3.62
C ASP A 36 -52.63 3.48 -2.60
N ALA A 37 -52.84 3.10 -1.34
CA ALA A 37 -51.83 3.16 -0.30
C ALA A 37 -50.61 2.28 -0.63
N PHE A 38 -50.84 1.09 -1.19
CA PHE A 38 -49.75 0.22 -1.64
C PHE A 38 -48.95 0.85 -2.78
N ASP A 39 -49.62 1.28 -3.86
CA ASP A 39 -48.94 1.77 -5.06
C ASP A 39 -48.24 3.11 -4.84
N ARG A 40 -48.87 4.02 -4.10
CA ARG A 40 -48.40 5.40 -3.93
C ARG A 40 -47.44 5.57 -2.76
N LEU A 41 -47.57 4.76 -1.70
CA LEU A 41 -46.83 4.95 -0.45
C LEU A 41 -45.91 3.77 -0.13
N LEU A 42 -46.47 2.56 0.03
CA LEU A 42 -45.70 1.42 0.54
C LEU A 42 -44.68 0.90 -0.47
N ALA A 43 -45.09 0.66 -1.71
CA ALA A 43 -44.19 0.11 -2.73
C ALA A 43 -43.01 1.05 -3.04
N PRO A 44 -43.19 2.37 -3.23
CA PRO A 44 -42.05 3.28 -3.43
C PRO A 44 -41.11 3.37 -2.22
N ALA A 45 -41.66 3.35 -1.00
CA ALA A 45 -40.87 3.39 0.23
C ALA A 45 -40.02 2.12 0.39
N ILE A 46 -40.64 0.95 0.26
CA ILE A 46 -39.95 -0.35 0.32
C ILE A 46 -38.93 -0.49 -0.81
N GLU A 47 -39.25 -0.05 -2.04
CA GLU A 47 -38.30 -0.08 -3.15
C GLU A 47 -37.07 0.79 -2.87
N SER A 48 -37.27 1.96 -2.27
CA SER A 48 -36.18 2.86 -1.90
C SER A 48 -35.31 2.26 -0.79
N GLU A 49 -35.95 1.65 0.23
CA GLU A 49 -35.26 0.99 1.34
C GLU A 49 -34.45 -0.23 0.87
N VAL A 50 -35.06 -1.13 0.09
CA VAL A 50 -34.38 -2.31 -0.47
C VAL A 50 -33.22 -1.89 -1.38
N ARG A 51 -33.41 -0.84 -2.20
CA ARG A 51 -32.35 -0.30 -3.07
C ARG A 51 -31.20 0.26 -2.24
N TYR A 52 -31.50 1.00 -1.18
CA TYR A 52 -30.49 1.56 -0.29
C TYR A 52 -29.68 0.46 0.39
N GLU A 53 -30.34 -0.55 0.96
CA GLU A 53 -29.66 -1.69 1.61
C GLU A 53 -28.81 -2.49 0.61
N ALA A 54 -29.33 -2.75 -0.60
CA ALA A 54 -28.56 -3.42 -1.65
C ALA A 54 -27.32 -2.61 -2.07
N LYS A 55 -27.46 -1.29 -2.24
CA LYS A 55 -26.33 -0.39 -2.56
C LYS A 55 -25.31 -0.33 -1.43
N LYS A 56 -25.77 -0.21 -0.18
CA LYS A 56 -24.91 -0.19 1.01
C LYS A 56 -24.10 -1.47 1.14
N LYS A 57 -24.73 -2.63 0.90
CA LYS A 57 -24.04 -3.92 0.88
C LYS A 57 -23.00 -3.99 -0.23
N ALA A 58 -23.37 -3.63 -1.46
CA ALA A 58 -22.46 -3.63 -2.61
C ALA A 58 -21.26 -2.69 -2.40
N ASP A 59 -21.50 -1.49 -1.88
CA ASP A 59 -20.43 -0.53 -1.54
C ASP A 59 -19.50 -1.10 -0.48
N GLY A 60 -20.05 -1.73 0.56
CA GLY A 60 -19.25 -2.36 1.62
C GLY A 60 -18.36 -3.50 1.11
N GLU A 61 -18.84 -4.31 0.16
CA GLU A 61 -18.03 -5.36 -0.48
C GLU A 61 -16.95 -4.78 -1.40
N ALA A 62 -17.30 -3.79 -2.23
CA ALA A 62 -16.33 -3.11 -3.11
C ALA A 62 -15.23 -2.39 -2.30
N ILE A 63 -15.58 -1.69 -1.24
CA ILE A 63 -14.60 -0.99 -0.38
C ILE A 63 -13.62 -1.97 0.25
N LYS A 64 -14.05 -3.17 0.67
CA LYS A 64 -13.13 -4.20 1.19
C LYS A 64 -12.11 -4.66 0.16
N VAL A 65 -12.50 -4.78 -1.10
CA VAL A 65 -11.57 -5.10 -2.20
C VAL A 65 -10.58 -3.96 -2.38
N PHE A 66 -11.04 -2.71 -2.38
CA PHE A 66 -10.18 -1.53 -2.48
C PHE A 66 -9.19 -1.43 -1.31
N GLN A 67 -9.63 -1.74 -0.10
CA GLN A 67 -8.79 -1.80 1.10
C GLN A 67 -7.67 -2.86 0.95
N THR A 68 -8.02 -4.05 0.46
CA THR A 68 -7.05 -5.14 0.23
C THR A 68 -6.02 -4.74 -0.84
N ASN A 69 -6.48 -4.16 -1.94
CA ASN A 69 -5.59 -3.69 -3.01
C ASN A 69 -4.66 -2.58 -2.53
N LEU A 70 -5.14 -1.66 -1.69
CA LEU A 70 -4.31 -0.61 -1.10
C LEU A 70 -3.26 -1.20 -0.14
N ASP A 71 -3.65 -2.16 0.72
CA ASP A 71 -2.72 -2.84 1.64
C ASP A 71 -1.56 -3.49 0.88
N HIS A 72 -1.86 -4.23 -0.19
CA HIS A 72 -0.85 -4.85 -1.04
C HIS A 72 0.07 -3.83 -1.70
N LEU A 73 -0.47 -2.71 -2.18
CA LEU A 73 0.30 -1.65 -2.80
C LEU A 73 1.24 -0.96 -1.79
N LEU A 74 0.77 -0.70 -0.58
CA LEU A 74 1.53 -0.05 0.49
C LEU A 74 2.61 -0.97 1.07
N LEU A 75 2.34 -2.27 1.15
CA LEU A 75 3.30 -3.27 1.63
C LEU A 75 4.21 -3.84 0.54
N ALA A 76 4.15 -3.31 -0.68
CA ALA A 76 5.03 -3.75 -1.74
C ALA A 76 6.51 -3.69 -1.28
N PRO A 77 7.35 -4.67 -1.65
CA PRO A 77 8.73 -4.74 -1.19
C PRO A 77 9.53 -3.49 -1.56
N PRO A 78 10.15 -2.79 -0.59
CA PRO A 78 11.00 -1.65 -0.89
C PRO A 78 12.31 -2.11 -1.53
N ALA A 79 12.71 -1.51 -2.66
CA ALA A 79 14.01 -1.81 -3.27
C ALA A 79 15.19 -1.23 -2.48
N GLY A 80 14.90 -0.34 -1.54
CA GLY A 80 15.86 0.28 -0.63
C GLY A 80 16.53 1.53 -1.21
N GLN A 81 17.54 2.03 -0.49
CA GLN A 81 18.27 3.25 -0.82
C GLN A 81 19.21 3.07 -2.03
N ARG A 82 18.63 3.05 -3.22
CA ARG A 82 19.33 2.90 -4.51
C ARG A 82 19.21 4.16 -5.34
N CYS A 83 20.30 4.59 -5.97
CA CYS A 83 20.22 5.66 -6.96
C CYS A 83 19.33 5.20 -8.13
N THR A 84 18.26 5.94 -8.39
CA THR A 84 17.17 5.47 -9.26
C THR A 84 16.89 6.47 -10.36
N LEU A 85 16.83 5.99 -11.60
CA LEU A 85 16.29 6.71 -12.74
C LEU A 85 14.78 6.46 -12.83
N GLY A 86 13.97 7.44 -12.46
CA GLY A 86 12.53 7.42 -12.67
C GLY A 86 12.17 7.79 -14.10
N VAL A 87 11.24 7.05 -14.68
CA VAL A 87 10.72 7.29 -16.03
C VAL A 87 9.20 7.39 -15.95
N ASP A 88 8.67 8.58 -16.22
CA ASP A 88 7.23 8.81 -16.39
C ASP A 88 6.91 8.79 -17.90
N PRO A 89 6.27 7.73 -18.40
CA PRO A 89 5.99 7.60 -19.83
C PRO A 89 5.03 8.67 -20.32
N GLY A 90 5.33 9.21 -21.50
CA GLY A 90 4.46 10.17 -22.17
C GLY A 90 4.67 10.13 -23.67
N ILE A 91 3.56 10.12 -24.42
CA ILE A 91 3.58 10.04 -25.88
C ILE A 91 3.83 11.44 -26.47
N ARG A 92 2.82 12.31 -26.40
CA ARG A 92 2.88 13.65 -27.01
C ARG A 92 3.84 14.61 -26.30
N THR A 93 3.93 14.52 -24.98
CA THR A 93 4.76 15.38 -24.13
C THR A 93 6.18 14.83 -23.91
N GLY A 94 6.48 13.67 -24.50
CA GLY A 94 7.70 12.92 -24.21
C GLY A 94 7.66 12.23 -22.85
N CYS A 95 8.62 11.34 -22.62
CA CYS A 95 8.80 10.66 -21.35
C CYS A 95 9.72 11.49 -20.46
N LYS A 96 9.27 11.78 -19.24
CA LYS A 96 10.07 12.54 -18.28
C LYS A 96 11.02 11.60 -17.55
N LEU A 97 12.30 11.95 -17.54
CA LEU A 97 13.35 11.24 -16.83
C LEU A 97 13.77 12.06 -15.61
N VAL A 98 13.94 11.39 -14.47
CA VAL A 98 14.51 12.00 -13.27
C VAL A 98 15.51 11.06 -12.64
N VAL A 99 16.64 11.58 -12.17
CA VAL A 99 17.58 10.83 -11.34
C VAL A 99 17.37 11.27 -9.90
N ILE A 100 17.05 10.31 -9.03
CA ILE A 100 17.07 10.52 -7.58
C ILE A 100 18.27 9.80 -6.97
N ASN A 101 18.89 10.41 -5.97
CA ASN A 101 19.96 9.77 -5.23
C ASN A 101 19.41 8.72 -4.24
N ARG A 102 20.30 8.05 -3.50
CA ARG A 102 19.95 7.05 -2.49
C ARG A 102 19.06 7.57 -1.35
N LEU A 103 19.03 8.89 -1.14
CA LEU A 103 18.18 9.57 -0.15
C LEU A 103 16.86 10.07 -0.75
N GLY A 104 16.59 9.76 -2.03
CA GLY A 104 15.38 10.18 -2.73
C GLY A 104 15.37 11.66 -3.12
N GLN A 105 16.50 12.35 -3.09
CA GLN A 105 16.60 13.74 -3.54
C GLN A 105 16.76 13.78 -5.06
N LEU A 106 16.05 14.69 -5.72
CA LEU A 106 16.19 14.93 -7.16
C LEU A 106 17.58 15.51 -7.47
N VAL A 107 18.30 14.86 -8.37
CA VAL A 107 19.65 15.26 -8.82
C VAL A 107 19.59 15.93 -10.18
N GLN A 108 18.88 15.30 -11.12
CA GLN A 108 18.83 15.72 -12.51
C GLN A 108 17.49 15.31 -13.13
N ASN A 109 17.04 16.05 -14.15
CA ASN A 109 15.86 15.69 -14.94
C ASN A 109 16.08 16.03 -16.42
N GLU A 110 15.49 15.22 -17.31
CA GLU A 110 15.59 15.35 -18.76
C GLU A 110 14.27 14.88 -19.42
N VAL A 111 14.08 15.11 -20.71
CA VAL A 111 12.92 14.60 -21.47
C VAL A 111 13.39 13.86 -22.71
N ILE A 112 12.88 12.66 -22.93
CA ILE A 112 13.14 11.86 -24.13
C ILE A 112 11.85 11.63 -24.92
N TYR A 113 12.00 11.25 -26.20
CA TYR A 113 10.86 11.05 -27.10
C TYR A 113 11.00 9.74 -27.88
N PRO A 114 11.00 8.57 -27.20
CA PRO A 114 11.24 7.28 -27.85
C PRO A 114 10.02 6.78 -28.64
N LEU A 115 8.83 7.36 -28.42
CA LEU A 115 7.58 6.94 -29.03
C LEU A 115 7.13 7.87 -30.17
N GLU A 116 6.25 7.36 -31.03
CA GLU A 116 5.54 8.16 -32.04
C GLU A 116 4.73 9.30 -31.37
N PRO A 117 4.58 10.48 -32.00
CA PRO A 117 4.91 10.79 -33.39
C PRO A 117 6.34 11.30 -33.63
N LYS A 118 7.13 11.53 -32.57
CA LYS A 118 8.49 12.07 -32.72
C LYS A 118 9.54 10.98 -32.93
N ARG A 119 9.43 9.88 -32.18
CA ARG A 119 10.26 8.66 -32.27
C ARG A 119 11.75 8.94 -32.45
N ASP A 120 12.29 9.82 -31.62
CA ASP A 120 13.69 10.21 -31.58
C ASP A 120 14.50 9.21 -30.74
N LEU A 121 14.77 8.03 -31.32
CA LEU A 121 15.43 6.94 -30.63
C LEU A 121 16.90 7.25 -30.30
N GLU A 122 17.63 7.85 -31.24
CA GLU A 122 19.05 8.19 -31.06
C GLU A 122 19.23 9.27 -29.98
N GLY A 123 18.45 10.35 -30.03
CA GLY A 123 18.48 11.39 -29.00
C GLY A 123 18.09 10.85 -27.62
N SER A 124 17.09 9.97 -27.58
CA SER A 124 16.67 9.31 -26.34
C SER A 124 17.78 8.44 -25.74
N ARG A 125 18.48 7.66 -26.58
CA ARG A 125 19.62 6.82 -26.17
C ARG A 125 20.81 7.66 -25.67
N ALA A 126 21.11 8.77 -26.34
CA ALA A 126 22.19 9.67 -25.94
C ALA A 126 21.92 10.30 -24.55
N ILE A 127 20.68 10.67 -24.26
CA ILE A 127 20.28 11.21 -22.96
C ILE A 127 20.37 10.13 -21.87
N LEU A 128 19.90 8.91 -22.13
CA LEU A 128 20.03 7.80 -21.18
C LEU A 128 21.49 7.51 -20.84
N GLU A 129 22.37 7.50 -21.86
CA GLU A 129 23.80 7.28 -21.68
C GLU A 129 24.44 8.40 -20.85
N LYS A 130 24.10 9.67 -21.14
CA LYS A 130 24.54 10.83 -20.36
C LYS A 130 24.14 10.68 -18.88
N LEU A 131 22.86 10.44 -18.61
CA LEU A 131 22.35 10.33 -17.23
C LEU A 131 23.03 9.20 -16.46
N CYS A 132 23.22 8.04 -17.08
CA CYS A 132 23.84 6.88 -16.43
C CYS A 132 25.37 6.94 -16.37
N THR A 133 26.00 7.91 -17.03
CA THR A 133 27.43 8.19 -16.94
C THR A 133 27.72 9.26 -15.90
N GLU A 134 26.90 10.31 -15.84
CA GLU A 134 27.01 11.41 -14.87
C GLU A 134 26.58 10.99 -13.46
N ASN A 135 25.73 9.96 -13.35
CA ASN A 135 25.16 9.53 -12.08
C ASN A 135 25.37 8.02 -11.86
N PRO A 136 25.61 7.56 -10.62
CA PRO A 136 25.78 6.15 -10.29
C PRO A 136 24.43 5.44 -10.21
N VAL A 137 23.66 5.42 -11.31
CA VAL A 137 22.33 4.78 -11.36
C VAL A 137 22.47 3.29 -11.07
N GLU A 138 21.60 2.77 -10.22
CA GLU A 138 21.55 1.35 -9.83
C GLU A 138 20.26 0.68 -10.32
N ALA A 139 19.22 1.48 -10.55
CA ALA A 139 17.91 1.01 -10.98
C ALA A 139 17.20 2.02 -11.89
N ILE A 140 16.29 1.51 -12.72
CA ILE A 140 15.37 2.24 -13.58
C ILE A 140 13.95 1.84 -13.20
N ALA A 141 13.16 2.80 -12.73
CA ALA A 141 11.78 2.65 -12.32
C ALA A 141 10.87 3.30 -13.36
N ILE A 142 10.04 2.50 -14.04
CA ILE A 142 9.24 2.94 -15.18
C ILE A 142 7.76 2.94 -14.81
N GLY A 143 7.07 4.06 -14.96
CA GLY A 143 5.62 4.15 -14.75
C GLY A 143 4.86 3.19 -15.66
N ASN A 144 3.82 2.56 -15.13
CA ASN A 144 3.04 1.55 -15.85
C ASN A 144 1.80 2.11 -16.59
N GLY A 145 1.74 3.42 -16.82
CA GLY A 145 0.64 4.05 -17.55
C GLY A 145 0.77 4.05 -19.05
N THR A 146 0.24 5.13 -19.64
CA THR A 146 0.11 5.26 -21.09
C THR A 146 1.49 5.35 -21.76
N GLY A 147 1.83 4.35 -22.57
CA GLY A 147 3.14 4.24 -23.21
C GLY A 147 4.20 3.54 -22.37
N GLY A 148 3.87 3.08 -21.15
CA GLY A 148 4.82 2.46 -20.23
C GLY A 148 5.43 1.17 -20.77
N ARG A 149 4.63 0.31 -21.40
CA ARG A 149 5.11 -0.96 -21.99
C ARG A 149 6.09 -0.71 -23.13
N GLU A 150 5.79 0.24 -24.00
CA GLU A 150 6.61 0.60 -25.15
C GLU A 150 7.92 1.26 -24.72
N VAL A 151 7.87 2.14 -23.71
CA VAL A 151 9.07 2.77 -23.12
C VAL A 151 9.93 1.74 -22.40
N GLU A 152 9.32 0.82 -21.66
CA GLU A 152 10.02 -0.28 -21.01
C GLU A 152 10.73 -1.17 -22.03
N ALA A 153 10.06 -1.56 -23.12
CA ALA A 153 10.68 -2.33 -24.19
C ALA A 153 11.90 -1.59 -24.80
N PHE A 154 11.76 -0.28 -25.08
CA PHE A 154 12.85 0.55 -25.57
C PHE A 154 14.04 0.62 -24.60
N ILE A 155 13.79 0.82 -23.29
CA ILE A 155 14.84 0.89 -22.28
C ILE A 155 15.53 -0.47 -22.11
N ARG A 156 14.78 -1.58 -22.11
CA ARG A 156 15.33 -2.93 -22.01
C ARG A 156 16.20 -3.29 -23.22
N GLU A 157 15.80 -2.87 -24.42
CA GLU A 157 16.62 -3.00 -25.63
C GLU A 157 17.94 -2.21 -25.49
N TRP A 158 17.87 -0.93 -25.08
CA TRP A 158 19.06 -0.10 -24.85
C TRP A 158 20.00 -0.69 -23.79
N LEU A 159 19.49 -1.22 -22.68
CA LEU A 159 20.29 -1.88 -21.65
C LEU A 159 21.04 -3.11 -22.20
N ARG A 160 20.39 -3.88 -23.08
CA ARG A 160 20.96 -5.08 -23.71
C ARG A 160 22.08 -4.70 -24.68
N GLU A 161 21.87 -3.69 -25.52
CA GLU A 161 22.86 -3.21 -26.48
C GLU A 161 24.09 -2.56 -25.82
N THR A 162 23.90 -1.90 -24.67
CA THR A 162 24.99 -1.26 -23.91
C THR A 162 25.65 -2.19 -22.88
N ASN A 163 25.22 -3.45 -22.80
CA ASN A 163 25.70 -4.45 -21.85
C ASN A 163 25.61 -3.99 -20.37
N ARG A 164 24.56 -3.23 -20.03
CA ARG A 164 24.27 -2.72 -18.67
C ARG A 164 23.41 -3.71 -17.86
N THR A 165 23.77 -4.99 -17.88
CA THR A 165 22.98 -6.08 -17.26
C THR A 165 22.88 -6.00 -15.72
N GLY A 166 23.72 -5.17 -15.07
CA GLY A 166 23.65 -4.93 -13.63
C GLY A 166 22.60 -3.90 -13.18
N LEU A 167 21.97 -3.16 -14.12
CA LEU A 167 20.91 -2.21 -13.78
C LEU A 167 19.57 -2.92 -13.59
N ILE A 168 18.94 -2.70 -12.45
CA ILE A 168 17.58 -3.16 -12.20
C ILE A 168 16.63 -2.36 -13.09
N CYS A 169 15.76 -3.01 -13.84
CA CYS A 169 14.73 -2.33 -14.64
C CYS A 169 13.37 -2.92 -14.29
N VAL A 170 12.48 -2.10 -13.72
CA VAL A 170 11.19 -2.56 -13.19
C VAL A 170 10.07 -1.58 -13.51
N SER A 171 8.88 -2.13 -13.72
CA SER A 171 7.64 -1.38 -13.85
C SER A 171 7.08 -1.03 -12.47
N VAL A 172 6.62 0.21 -12.30
CA VAL A 172 6.10 0.75 -11.05
C VAL A 172 4.73 1.36 -11.28
N SER A 173 3.82 1.13 -10.34
CA SER A 173 2.48 1.74 -10.39
C SER A 173 2.55 3.26 -10.37
N GLU A 174 1.93 3.91 -11.35
CA GLU A 174 1.76 5.37 -11.38
C GLU A 174 0.46 5.83 -10.68
N ALA A 175 -0.28 4.92 -10.05
CA ALA A 175 -1.56 5.22 -9.42
C ALA A 175 -1.44 6.39 -8.43
N GLY A 176 -2.12 7.50 -8.68
CA GLY A 176 -2.06 8.70 -7.85
C GLY A 176 -0.79 9.57 -8.02
N ALA A 177 0.14 9.25 -8.93
CA ALA A 177 1.32 10.08 -9.19
C ALA A 177 0.94 11.45 -9.76
N SER A 178 -0.08 11.51 -10.62
CA SER A 178 -0.66 12.76 -11.12
C SER A 178 -1.28 13.60 -9.99
N VAL A 179 -1.97 12.95 -9.05
CA VAL A 179 -2.57 13.62 -7.88
C VAL A 179 -1.49 14.16 -6.95
N TYR A 180 -0.44 13.37 -6.68
CA TYR A 180 0.74 13.83 -5.95
C TYR A 180 1.34 15.06 -6.63
N SER A 181 1.65 14.98 -7.92
CA SER A 181 2.38 16.03 -8.63
C SER A 181 1.68 17.41 -8.63
N ALA A 182 0.34 17.40 -8.54
CA ALA A 182 -0.51 18.58 -8.47
C ALA A 182 -0.87 19.00 -7.03
N SER A 183 -0.41 18.26 -6.02
CA SER A 183 -0.67 18.52 -4.60
C SER A 183 0.20 19.64 -4.03
N ASP A 184 -0.22 20.20 -2.89
CA ASP A 184 0.55 21.23 -2.19
C ASP A 184 1.86 20.68 -1.64
N ILE A 185 1.89 19.44 -1.15
CA ILE A 185 3.13 18.83 -0.67
C ILE A 185 4.17 18.68 -1.79
N ALA A 186 3.76 18.32 -3.02
CA ALA A 186 4.70 18.25 -4.13
C ALA A 186 5.21 19.64 -4.54
N ARG A 187 4.38 20.69 -4.39
CA ARG A 187 4.82 22.08 -4.58
C ARG A 187 5.79 22.53 -3.49
N GLU A 188 5.58 22.11 -2.24
CA GLU A 188 6.48 22.36 -1.12
C GLU A 188 7.83 21.65 -1.29
N GLU A 189 7.82 20.36 -1.71
CA GLU A 189 9.03 19.57 -1.92
C GLU A 189 9.81 20.03 -3.16
N PHE A 190 9.13 20.48 -4.22
CA PHE A 190 9.73 20.83 -5.50
C PHE A 190 9.14 22.11 -6.10
N PRO A 191 9.39 23.29 -5.50
CA PRO A 191 8.78 24.55 -5.92
C PRO A 191 9.19 24.96 -7.34
N GLU A 192 10.45 24.72 -7.72
CA GLU A 192 11.05 25.13 -8.99
C GLU A 192 10.78 24.16 -10.16
N HIS A 193 10.11 23.03 -9.91
CA HIS A 193 9.88 22.00 -10.92
C HIS A 193 8.41 21.91 -11.33
N ASP A 194 8.17 21.61 -12.60
CA ASP A 194 6.83 21.46 -13.12
C ASP A 194 6.17 20.12 -12.70
N VAL A 195 4.87 20.00 -12.98
CA VAL A 195 4.05 18.85 -12.60
C VAL A 195 4.60 17.51 -13.13
N THR A 196 5.20 17.48 -14.31
CA THR A 196 5.69 16.23 -14.92
C THR A 196 6.96 15.73 -14.24
N VAL A 197 7.87 16.63 -13.85
CA VAL A 197 9.06 16.27 -13.06
C VAL A 197 8.65 15.70 -11.70
N ARG A 198 7.67 16.32 -11.04
CA ARG A 198 7.17 15.84 -9.74
C ARG A 198 6.55 14.44 -9.85
N GLY A 199 5.80 14.17 -10.92
CA GLY A 199 5.24 12.84 -11.21
C GLY A 199 6.34 11.78 -11.32
N ALA A 200 7.35 12.05 -12.16
CA ALA A 200 8.50 11.16 -12.34
C ALA A 200 9.30 10.92 -11.05
N VAL A 201 9.45 11.94 -10.20
CA VAL A 201 10.08 11.77 -8.88
C VAL A 201 9.28 10.80 -8.00
N SER A 202 7.95 10.89 -8.01
CA SER A 202 7.11 9.96 -7.25
C SER A 202 7.29 8.52 -7.71
N ILE A 203 7.37 8.28 -9.02
CA ILE A 203 7.64 6.94 -9.58
C ILE A 203 8.98 6.39 -9.06
N ALA A 204 10.04 7.20 -9.12
CA ALA A 204 11.35 6.79 -8.63
C ALA A 204 11.37 6.50 -7.12
N ARG A 205 10.70 7.32 -6.31
CA ARG A 205 10.62 7.16 -4.85
C ARG A 205 9.78 5.96 -4.43
N ARG A 206 8.69 5.65 -5.17
CA ARG A 206 7.89 4.44 -4.95
C ARG A 206 8.71 3.18 -5.13
N PHE A 207 9.66 3.16 -6.05
CA PHE A 207 10.59 2.04 -6.17
C PHE A 207 11.47 1.88 -4.93
N GLN A 208 12.02 2.99 -4.40
CA GLN A 208 12.84 2.96 -3.18
C GLN A 208 12.05 2.48 -1.97
N ASP A 209 10.89 3.09 -1.71
CA ASP A 209 9.95 2.69 -0.66
C ASP A 209 8.50 3.09 -1.04
N PRO A 210 7.65 2.11 -1.41
CA PRO A 210 6.25 2.36 -1.77
C PRO A 210 5.46 3.04 -0.66
N LEU A 211 5.61 2.59 0.58
CA LEU A 211 4.86 3.10 1.74
C LEU A 211 5.19 4.57 1.97
N ALA A 212 6.47 4.92 2.03
CA ALA A 212 6.92 6.27 2.35
C ALA A 212 6.49 7.33 1.32
N GLU A 213 6.29 6.92 0.06
CA GLU A 213 5.88 7.81 -1.02
C GLU A 213 4.36 7.84 -1.20
N LEU A 214 3.66 6.70 -1.12
CA LEU A 214 2.21 6.63 -1.33
C LEU A 214 1.40 7.34 -0.24
N VAL A 215 1.90 7.39 1.00
CA VAL A 215 1.26 8.14 2.11
C VAL A 215 1.14 9.64 1.85
N LYS A 216 1.88 10.18 0.87
CA LYS A 216 1.80 11.61 0.49
C LYS A 216 0.58 11.91 -0.38
N VAL A 217 -0.12 10.89 -0.88
CA VAL A 217 -1.33 11.02 -1.70
C VAL A 217 -2.56 10.81 -0.82
N ASP A 218 -3.66 11.53 -1.10
CA ASP A 218 -4.97 11.21 -0.50
C ASP A 218 -5.30 9.74 -0.84
N PRO A 219 -5.50 8.84 0.14
CA PRO A 219 -5.71 7.42 -0.14
C PRO A 219 -6.86 7.15 -1.11
N LYS A 220 -7.93 7.96 -1.07
CA LYS A 220 -9.07 7.84 -1.99
C LYS A 220 -8.74 8.20 -3.45
N SER A 221 -7.60 8.84 -3.67
CA SER A 221 -7.11 9.26 -4.98
C SER A 221 -6.06 8.30 -5.54
N ILE A 222 -5.65 7.31 -4.76
CA ILE A 222 -4.90 6.17 -5.27
C ILE A 222 -5.92 5.26 -5.96
N GLY A 223 -5.73 5.01 -7.25
CA GLY A 223 -6.60 4.12 -8.02
C GLY A 223 -6.41 2.67 -7.58
N VAL A 224 -7.30 2.17 -6.75
CA VAL A 224 -7.23 0.83 -6.13
C VAL A 224 -8.33 -0.11 -6.63
N GLY A 225 -9.17 0.35 -7.55
CA GLY A 225 -10.10 -0.52 -8.26
C GLY A 225 -11.04 0.22 -9.20
N GLN A 226 -11.79 -0.54 -9.99
CA GLN A 226 -12.82 -0.01 -10.89
C GLN A 226 -14.02 0.54 -10.11
N TYR A 227 -14.67 1.57 -10.64
CA TYR A 227 -15.89 2.18 -10.05
C TYR A 227 -15.69 2.73 -8.62
N GLN A 228 -14.44 3.00 -8.22
CA GLN A 228 -14.09 3.59 -6.92
C GLN A 228 -14.80 4.94 -6.67
N HIS A 229 -15.12 5.70 -7.73
CA HIS A 229 -15.87 6.95 -7.62
C HIS A 229 -17.39 6.76 -7.45
N ASP A 230 -17.90 5.55 -7.67
CA ASP A 230 -19.33 5.25 -7.66
C ASP A 230 -19.82 4.67 -6.32
N VAL A 231 -18.90 4.35 -5.39
CA VAL A 231 -19.22 3.93 -4.02
C VAL A 231 -19.40 5.13 -3.10
N ASN A 232 -19.93 4.90 -1.89
CA ASN A 232 -19.98 5.91 -0.83
C ASN A 232 -18.59 6.47 -0.52
N GLN A 233 -18.34 7.72 -0.90
CA GLN A 233 -17.02 8.36 -0.80
C GLN A 233 -16.56 8.61 0.64
N THR A 234 -17.50 8.81 1.58
CA THR A 234 -17.15 8.97 3.00
C THR A 234 -16.69 7.65 3.61
N ALA A 235 -17.41 6.56 3.32
CA ALA A 235 -17.03 5.22 3.76
C ALA A 235 -15.73 4.76 3.12
N LEU A 236 -15.54 5.04 1.81
CA LEU A 236 -14.30 4.77 1.09
C LEU A 236 -13.11 5.49 1.73
N LYS A 237 -13.21 6.81 1.93
CA LYS A 237 -12.13 7.60 2.52
C LYS A 237 -11.72 7.03 3.87
N LYS A 238 -12.70 6.80 4.76
CA LYS A 238 -12.44 6.22 6.07
C LYS A 238 -11.76 4.85 5.96
N GLY A 239 -12.31 3.95 5.13
CA GLY A 239 -11.77 2.61 4.98
C GLY A 239 -10.33 2.59 4.45
N LEU A 240 -9.98 3.48 3.52
CA LEU A 240 -8.62 3.58 2.99
C LEU A 240 -7.66 4.27 3.96
N ASP A 241 -8.10 5.31 4.69
CA ASP A 241 -7.32 5.94 5.77
C ASP A 241 -6.97 4.90 6.86
N ASP A 242 -7.93 4.06 7.26
CA ASP A 242 -7.74 2.98 8.24
C ASP A 242 -6.66 1.97 7.76
N VAL A 243 -6.62 1.67 6.46
CA VAL A 243 -5.59 0.79 5.86
C VAL A 243 -4.23 1.46 5.90
N VAL A 244 -4.12 2.73 5.53
CA VAL A 244 -2.84 3.46 5.57
C VAL A 244 -2.28 3.50 6.99
N GLU A 245 -3.12 3.83 7.97
CA GLU A 245 -2.73 3.80 9.39
C GLU A 245 -2.26 2.39 9.79
N SER A 246 -3.01 1.34 9.41
CA SER A 246 -2.60 -0.04 9.71
C SER A 246 -1.26 -0.41 9.08
N CYS A 247 -1.03 -0.11 7.80
CA CYS A 247 0.23 -0.42 7.12
C CYS A 247 1.42 0.33 7.73
N VAL A 248 1.26 1.64 8.00
CA VAL A 248 2.32 2.48 8.58
C VAL A 248 2.73 1.98 9.96
N ASN A 249 1.76 1.68 10.83
CA ASN A 249 2.06 1.21 12.18
C ASN A 249 2.57 -0.24 12.20
N ARG A 250 2.13 -1.10 11.27
CA ARG A 250 2.67 -2.47 11.12
C ARG A 250 4.13 -2.45 10.64
N VAL A 251 4.48 -1.56 9.71
CA VAL A 251 5.86 -1.40 9.24
C VAL A 251 6.71 -0.67 10.27
N GLY A 252 6.15 0.30 11.00
CA GLY A 252 6.85 1.20 11.90
C GLY A 252 7.67 2.27 11.16
N VAL A 253 7.99 3.36 11.86
CA VAL A 253 8.53 4.58 11.24
C VAL A 253 9.81 5.02 11.94
N ASP A 254 10.87 5.26 11.18
CA ASP A 254 12.09 5.87 11.72
C ASP A 254 11.86 7.36 12.01
N LEU A 255 11.99 7.72 13.28
CA LEU A 255 11.73 9.06 13.79
C LEU A 255 12.66 10.12 13.17
N ASN A 256 13.89 9.73 12.83
CA ASN A 256 14.92 10.67 12.39
C ASN A 256 14.96 10.89 10.87
N SER A 257 14.36 10.00 10.08
CA SER A 257 14.37 10.10 8.62
C SER A 257 12.98 10.33 8.01
N ALA A 258 11.90 9.98 8.72
CA ALA A 258 10.55 10.06 8.17
C ALA A 258 10.11 11.50 7.84
N SER A 259 9.25 11.58 6.81
CA SER A 259 8.52 12.80 6.46
C SER A 259 7.37 13.05 7.43
N TYR A 260 6.91 14.30 7.53
CA TYR A 260 5.76 14.63 8.37
C TYR A 260 4.46 13.94 7.90
N LYS A 261 4.33 13.62 6.60
CA LYS A 261 3.17 12.87 6.11
C LYS A 261 3.17 11.42 6.55
N LEU A 262 4.34 10.76 6.55
CA LEU A 262 4.45 9.40 7.08
C LEU A 262 4.18 9.38 8.59
N LEU A 263 4.78 10.31 9.34
CA LEU A 263 4.57 10.46 10.78
C LEU A 263 3.10 10.75 11.14
N ALA A 264 2.36 11.45 10.27
CA ALA A 264 0.96 11.79 10.53
C ALA A 264 0.04 10.55 10.63
N TYR A 265 0.41 9.43 10.01
CA TYR A 265 -0.31 8.16 10.08
C TYR A 265 0.14 7.26 11.24
N VAL A 266 1.13 7.67 12.03
CA VAL A 266 1.48 6.95 13.26
C VAL A 266 0.40 7.19 14.31
N ALA A 267 0.01 6.11 14.98
CA ALA A 267 -1.06 6.13 15.97
C ALA A 267 -0.84 7.24 17.02
N GLY A 268 -1.82 8.13 17.16
CA GLY A 268 -1.77 9.23 18.14
C GLY A 268 -0.98 10.48 17.76
N ILE A 269 -0.40 10.57 16.55
CA ILE A 269 0.37 11.75 16.09
C ILE A 269 -0.51 12.72 15.29
N GLY A 270 -1.00 12.32 14.12
CA GLY A 270 -1.71 13.23 13.20
C GLY A 270 -0.83 14.34 12.63
N GLU A 271 -1.37 15.14 11.71
CA GLU A 271 -0.55 16.09 10.92
C GLU A 271 0.12 17.19 11.75
N GLY A 272 -0.57 17.70 12.78
CA GLY A 272 -0.05 18.79 13.62
C GLY A 272 1.18 18.38 14.44
N LEU A 273 1.11 17.24 15.15
CA LEU A 273 2.26 16.75 15.91
C LEU A 273 3.38 16.28 14.99
N ALA A 274 3.06 15.68 13.84
CA ALA A 274 4.08 15.26 12.88
C ALA A 274 4.94 16.43 12.39
N LYS A 275 4.33 17.58 12.10
CA LYS A 275 5.08 18.81 11.77
C LYS A 275 5.95 19.29 12.93
N ASN A 276 5.44 19.23 14.16
CA ASN A 276 6.21 19.61 15.36
C ASN A 276 7.42 18.69 15.59
N ILE A 277 7.27 17.38 15.37
CA ILE A 277 8.37 16.40 15.47
C ILE A 277 9.49 16.75 14.48
N VAL A 278 9.13 17.00 13.22
CA VAL A 278 10.10 17.34 12.18
C VAL A 278 10.78 18.68 12.46
N ALA A 279 10.03 19.69 12.92
CA ALA A 279 10.59 20.97 13.33
C ALA A 279 11.58 20.81 14.49
N HIS A 280 11.19 20.07 15.53
CA HIS A 280 12.06 19.78 16.68
C HIS A 280 13.36 19.11 16.25
N ARG A 281 13.29 18.12 15.35
CA ARG A 281 14.47 17.43 14.78
C ARG A 281 15.41 18.38 14.04
N PHE A 282 14.87 19.37 13.31
CA PHE A 282 15.71 20.34 12.60
C PHE A 282 16.35 21.38 13.54
N GLU A 283 15.67 21.72 14.64
CA GLU A 283 16.17 22.70 15.62
C GLU A 283 17.17 22.09 16.61
N HIS A 284 16.90 20.87 17.10
CA HIS A 284 17.63 20.24 18.20
C HIS A 284 18.54 19.08 17.76
N GLY A 285 18.46 18.69 16.48
CA GLY A 285 19.15 17.53 15.92
C GLY A 285 18.35 16.23 16.05
N ALA A 286 18.98 15.12 15.67
CA ALA A 286 18.37 13.80 15.69
C ALA A 286 17.99 13.37 17.13
N PHE A 287 16.83 12.71 17.25
CA PHE A 287 16.41 12.05 18.47
C PHE A 287 17.34 10.86 18.77
N LYS A 288 17.79 10.77 20.01
CA LYS A 288 18.65 9.69 20.52
C LYS A 288 17.88 8.69 21.37
N ARG A 289 16.77 9.13 21.95
CA ARG A 289 15.88 8.31 22.78
C ARG A 289 14.42 8.64 22.51
N ARG A 290 13.53 7.66 22.64
CA ARG A 290 12.08 7.89 22.47
C ARG A 290 11.55 8.93 23.46
N GLU A 291 12.01 8.95 24.70
CA GLU A 291 11.51 9.85 25.75
C GLU A 291 11.63 11.34 25.36
N GLN A 292 12.58 11.69 24.49
CA GLN A 292 12.74 13.05 23.96
C GLN A 292 11.53 13.53 23.15
N LEU A 293 10.63 12.63 22.72
CA LEU A 293 9.35 13.01 22.14
C LEU A 293 8.51 13.85 23.11
N LEU A 294 8.66 13.70 24.42
CA LEU A 294 7.96 14.51 25.43
C LEU A 294 8.45 15.97 25.47
N GLU A 295 9.61 16.26 24.88
CA GLU A 295 10.15 17.61 24.72
C GLU A 295 9.52 18.33 23.52
N VAL A 296 8.88 17.59 22.60
CA VAL A 296 8.22 18.14 21.42
C VAL A 296 6.96 18.90 21.84
N GLY A 297 6.81 20.13 21.35
CA GLY A 297 5.65 20.97 21.64
C GLY A 297 4.32 20.27 21.38
N ARG A 298 3.46 20.25 22.41
CA ARG A 298 2.12 19.61 22.43
C ARG A 298 2.13 18.07 22.40
N PHE A 299 3.29 17.42 22.47
CA PHE A 299 3.39 15.97 22.52
C PHE A 299 3.25 15.46 23.96
N GLY A 300 2.02 15.14 24.36
CA GLY A 300 1.71 14.72 25.73
C GLY A 300 1.90 13.23 26.00
N ALA A 301 1.83 12.83 27.28
CA ALA A 301 1.99 11.45 27.72
C ALA A 301 1.05 10.44 27.02
N LYS A 302 -0.19 10.86 26.69
CA LYS A 302 -1.13 10.00 25.96
C LYS A 302 -0.70 9.79 24.50
N ALA A 303 -0.21 10.83 23.83
CA ALA A 303 0.33 10.70 22.47
C ALA A 303 1.57 9.80 22.47
N PHE A 304 2.44 9.98 23.48
CA PHE A 304 3.60 9.11 23.68
C PHE A 304 3.21 7.65 23.86
N GLN A 305 2.26 7.34 24.74
CA GLN A 305 1.77 5.98 24.94
C GLN A 305 1.18 5.35 23.68
N GLN A 306 0.54 6.14 22.81
CA GLN A 306 -0.03 5.61 21.56
C GLN A 306 1.02 5.42 20.47
N ALA A 307 2.03 6.30 20.40
CA ALA A 307 2.97 6.35 19.27
C ALA A 307 4.29 5.62 19.51
N ALA A 308 4.78 5.56 20.75
CA ALA A 308 6.18 5.22 21.02
C ALA A 308 6.61 3.84 20.50
N GLY A 309 5.72 2.84 20.55
CA GLY A 309 5.99 1.49 20.05
C GLY A 309 6.14 1.38 18.53
N PHE A 310 5.65 2.38 17.78
CA PHE A 310 5.68 2.42 16.31
C PHE A 310 6.81 3.30 15.76
N LEU A 311 7.44 4.12 16.61
CA LEU A 311 8.53 5.01 16.24
C LEU A 311 9.88 4.36 16.55
N ARG A 312 10.81 4.33 15.60
CA ARG A 312 12.12 3.70 15.78
C ARG A 312 13.26 4.70 15.74
N ILE A 313 14.33 4.40 16.46
CA ILE A 313 15.60 5.13 16.45
C ILE A 313 16.73 4.11 16.29
N HIS A 314 17.26 3.97 15.07
CA HIS A 314 18.27 2.95 14.77
C HIS A 314 19.64 3.24 15.38
N GLU A 315 20.06 4.51 15.40
CA GLU A 315 21.33 4.98 15.96
C GLU A 315 21.14 5.65 17.33
N GLY A 316 20.18 5.14 18.11
CA GLY A 316 19.83 5.65 19.43
C GLY A 316 20.79 5.22 20.54
N GLU A 317 20.63 5.82 21.72
CA GLU A 317 21.39 5.42 22.91
C GLU A 317 20.83 4.17 23.59
N ASP A 318 19.54 3.88 23.42
CA ASP A 318 18.90 2.66 23.92
C ASP A 318 18.65 1.68 22.77
N PRO A 319 19.23 0.47 22.78
CA PRO A 319 19.01 -0.54 21.74
C PRO A 319 17.53 -0.93 21.56
N LEU A 320 16.68 -0.76 22.58
CA LEU A 320 15.26 -1.08 22.49
C LEU A 320 14.47 -0.08 21.63
N ASP A 321 14.99 1.13 21.44
CA ASP A 321 14.32 2.15 20.62
C ASP A 321 14.36 1.80 19.12
N ALA A 322 15.22 0.86 18.71
CA ALA A 322 15.22 0.31 17.35
C ALA A 322 14.18 -0.83 17.16
N SER A 323 13.50 -1.25 18.22
CA SER A 323 12.56 -2.39 18.23
C SER A 323 11.11 -1.94 18.30
N ALA A 324 10.14 -2.84 18.17
CA ALA A 324 8.72 -2.59 18.46
C ALA A 324 8.37 -2.74 19.96
N VAL A 325 9.34 -3.05 20.84
CA VAL A 325 9.09 -3.13 22.28
C VAL A 325 8.68 -1.74 22.77
N HIS A 326 7.49 -1.64 23.33
CA HIS A 326 6.98 -0.38 23.87
C HIS A 326 7.75 0.03 25.15
N PRO A 327 8.05 1.33 25.38
CA PRO A 327 8.75 1.79 26.59
C PRO A 327 8.12 1.34 27.92
N GLU A 328 6.80 1.13 27.95
CA GLU A 328 6.12 0.61 29.16
C GLU A 328 6.57 -0.80 29.56
N SER A 329 7.15 -1.54 28.61
CA SER A 329 7.64 -2.90 28.78
C SER A 329 9.16 -2.98 28.99
N TYR A 330 9.88 -1.85 29.02
CA TYR A 330 11.34 -1.86 29.27
C TYR A 330 11.69 -2.48 30.63
N PRO A 331 10.91 -2.30 31.71
CA PRO A 331 11.15 -3.03 32.96
C PRO A 331 11.06 -4.56 32.82
N VAL A 332 10.25 -5.08 31.90
CA VAL A 332 10.18 -6.52 31.59
C VAL A 332 11.49 -6.99 30.97
N VAL A 333 12.00 -6.25 29.98
CA VAL A 333 13.30 -6.53 29.33
C VAL A 333 14.44 -6.50 30.35
N GLN A 334 14.44 -5.55 31.28
CA GLN A 334 15.45 -5.48 32.33
C GLN A 334 15.42 -6.72 33.23
N ARG A 335 14.25 -7.25 33.59
CA ARG A 335 14.13 -8.52 34.33
C ARG A 335 14.64 -9.71 33.53
N ILE A 336 14.38 -9.74 32.21
CA ILE A 336 14.94 -10.74 31.29
C ILE A 336 16.48 -10.69 31.30
N CYS A 337 17.06 -9.50 31.18
CA CYS A 337 18.50 -9.27 31.24
C CYS A 337 19.12 -9.79 32.54
N GLN A 338 18.49 -9.48 33.68
CA GLN A 338 18.95 -9.92 35.00
C GLN A 338 18.95 -11.44 35.14
N LEU A 339 17.89 -12.12 34.70
CA LEU A 339 17.81 -13.58 34.78
C LEU A 339 18.81 -14.26 33.84
N ALA A 340 19.00 -13.71 32.64
CA ALA A 340 19.94 -14.23 31.66
C ALA A 340 21.41 -13.90 31.98
N GLY A 341 21.66 -12.97 32.90
CA GLY A 341 23.01 -12.46 33.18
C GLY A 341 23.65 -11.78 31.97
N LYS A 342 22.85 -11.08 31.16
CA LYS A 342 23.27 -10.44 29.91
C LYS A 342 22.74 -9.02 29.81
N THR A 343 23.44 -8.16 29.10
CA THR A 343 22.96 -6.83 28.70
C THR A 343 21.94 -6.95 27.57
N VAL A 344 21.16 -5.89 27.32
CA VAL A 344 20.20 -5.83 26.19
C VAL A 344 20.91 -6.11 24.86
N SER A 345 22.05 -5.47 24.63
CA SER A 345 22.83 -5.64 23.39
C SER A 345 23.34 -7.07 23.19
N GLU A 346 23.62 -7.81 24.26
CA GLU A 346 24.06 -9.21 24.20
C GLU A 346 22.89 -10.21 24.02
N LEU A 347 21.67 -9.78 24.34
CA LEU A 347 20.45 -10.57 24.13
C LEU A 347 19.87 -10.39 22.73
N ILE A 348 19.99 -9.20 22.14
CA ILE A 348 19.47 -8.94 20.80
C ILE A 348 20.10 -9.91 19.79
N GLY A 349 19.26 -10.64 19.06
CA GLY A 349 19.70 -11.65 18.09
C GLY A 349 20.23 -12.96 18.68
N ASN A 350 20.20 -13.12 20.01
CA ASN A 350 20.66 -14.33 20.67
C ASN A 350 19.53 -15.36 20.83
N ASP A 351 19.12 -15.95 19.71
CA ASP A 351 18.00 -16.89 19.63
C ASP A 351 18.15 -18.04 20.65
N ALA A 352 19.36 -18.57 20.83
CA ALA A 352 19.62 -19.68 21.76
C ALA A 352 19.27 -19.34 23.22
N VAL A 353 19.62 -18.14 23.69
CA VAL A 353 19.26 -17.70 25.04
C VAL A 353 17.78 -17.38 25.11
N LEU A 354 17.26 -16.63 24.14
CA LEU A 354 15.85 -16.19 24.13
C LEU A 354 14.87 -17.37 24.05
N ASP A 355 15.20 -18.44 23.33
CA ASP A 355 14.39 -19.67 23.23
C ASP A 355 14.43 -20.52 24.51
N SER A 356 15.45 -20.37 25.35
CA SER A 356 15.57 -21.10 26.61
C SER A 356 14.74 -20.50 27.74
N LEU A 357 14.25 -19.27 27.57
CA LEU A 357 13.51 -18.54 28.59
C LEU A 357 12.02 -18.92 28.60
N ASP A 358 11.48 -19.25 29.76
CA ASP A 358 10.02 -19.43 29.93
C ASP A 358 9.33 -18.06 30.04
N PRO A 359 8.45 -17.67 29.09
CA PRO A 359 7.73 -16.39 29.14
C PRO A 359 6.94 -16.17 30.43
N LYS A 360 6.47 -17.25 31.09
CA LYS A 360 5.67 -17.16 32.32
C LYS A 360 6.44 -16.54 33.48
N LEU A 361 7.77 -16.60 33.47
CA LEU A 361 8.62 -16.04 34.52
C LEU A 361 8.63 -14.50 34.54
N PHE A 362 8.21 -13.85 33.46
CA PHE A 362 8.28 -12.40 33.31
C PHE A 362 6.92 -11.70 33.31
N VAL A 363 5.84 -12.46 33.46
CA VAL A 363 4.48 -11.94 33.57
C VAL A 363 4.35 -11.05 34.81
N ASP A 364 3.65 -9.93 34.69
CA ASP A 364 3.27 -9.08 35.80
C ASP A 364 1.85 -8.52 35.62
N GLU A 365 1.45 -7.55 36.46
CA GLU A 365 0.12 -6.94 36.41
C GLU A 365 -0.18 -6.18 35.10
N LYS A 366 0.87 -5.76 34.36
CA LYS A 366 0.76 -4.97 33.14
C LYS A 366 1.09 -5.78 31.88
N ALA A 367 2.05 -6.70 31.96
CA ALA A 367 2.51 -7.52 30.86
C ALA A 367 2.02 -8.97 31.02
N GLY A 368 1.05 -9.35 30.20
CA GLY A 368 0.57 -10.73 30.10
C GLY A 368 1.55 -11.62 29.32
N VAL A 369 1.26 -12.93 29.28
CA VAL A 369 2.17 -13.91 28.65
C VAL A 369 2.36 -13.68 27.16
N GLU A 370 1.33 -13.22 26.44
CA GLU A 370 1.43 -12.91 25.00
C GLU A 370 2.33 -11.69 24.77
N THR A 371 2.22 -10.66 25.60
CA THR A 371 3.14 -9.49 25.56
C THR A 371 4.58 -9.91 25.77
N VAL A 372 4.85 -10.81 26.72
CA VAL A 372 6.21 -11.32 26.95
C VAL A 372 6.72 -12.12 25.75
N LYS A 373 5.88 -12.96 25.14
CA LYS A 373 6.25 -13.69 23.92
C LYS A 373 6.61 -12.74 22.78
N ASP A 374 5.82 -11.68 22.60
CA ASP A 374 6.08 -10.67 21.57
C ASP A 374 7.40 -9.94 21.85
N ILE A 375 7.68 -9.57 23.11
CA ILE A 375 8.97 -8.99 23.52
C ILE A 375 10.12 -9.93 23.18
N LEU A 376 10.02 -11.22 23.50
CA LEU A 376 11.07 -12.19 23.20
C LEU A 376 11.26 -12.38 21.69
N ALA A 377 10.18 -12.43 20.92
CA ALA A 377 10.23 -12.50 19.45
C ALA A 377 10.89 -11.25 18.85
N GLU A 378 10.58 -10.08 19.40
CA GLU A 378 11.12 -8.79 18.98
C GLU A 378 12.61 -8.68 19.31
N LEU A 379 13.06 -9.15 20.48
CA LEU A 379 14.48 -9.18 20.84
C LEU A 379 15.31 -10.09 19.91
N LYS A 380 14.72 -11.13 19.32
CA LYS A 380 15.42 -11.95 18.32
C LYS A 380 15.72 -11.15 17.04
N LYS A 381 14.75 -10.35 16.59
CA LYS A 381 14.85 -9.58 15.34
C LYS A 381 14.20 -8.21 15.50
N PRO A 382 14.89 -7.25 16.14
CA PRO A 382 14.33 -5.93 16.43
C PRO A 382 13.92 -5.18 15.17
N GLY A 383 12.75 -4.56 15.21
CA GLY A 383 12.22 -3.69 14.16
C GLY A 383 12.03 -4.42 12.84
N ARG A 384 11.75 -5.73 12.87
CA ARG A 384 11.61 -6.55 11.67
C ARG A 384 10.54 -5.95 10.75
N ASP A 385 10.96 -5.56 9.55
CA ASP A 385 10.03 -5.13 8.51
C ASP A 385 9.10 -6.31 8.14
N PRO A 386 7.77 -6.12 8.20
CA PRO A 386 6.79 -7.14 7.82
C PRO A 386 6.73 -7.39 6.31
N ARG A 387 7.26 -6.47 5.48
CA ARG A 387 7.24 -6.56 4.03
C ARG A 387 8.21 -7.64 3.54
N HIS A 388 7.90 -8.23 2.39
CA HIS A 388 8.82 -9.16 1.74
C HIS A 388 10.11 -8.45 1.32
N ARG A 389 11.19 -9.21 1.19
CA ARG A 389 12.43 -8.68 0.63
C ARG A 389 12.22 -8.42 -0.86
N PHE A 390 12.79 -7.32 -1.34
CA PHE A 390 12.79 -7.03 -2.76
C PHE A 390 13.67 -8.05 -3.49
N GLU A 391 13.09 -8.73 -4.48
CA GLU A 391 13.76 -9.72 -5.31
C GLU A 391 13.71 -9.27 -6.77
N ILE A 392 14.85 -9.34 -7.45
CA ILE A 392 14.94 -9.04 -8.87
C ILE A 392 14.55 -10.31 -9.60
N VAL A 393 13.39 -10.31 -10.25
CA VAL A 393 13.01 -11.42 -11.13
C VAL A 393 13.87 -11.34 -12.38
N GLN A 394 14.72 -12.35 -12.55
CA GLN A 394 15.53 -12.50 -13.76
C GLN A 394 14.80 -13.47 -14.69
N PHE A 395 14.16 -12.92 -15.72
CA PHE A 395 13.61 -13.74 -16.78
C PHE A 395 14.73 -14.51 -17.48
N ARG A 396 14.42 -15.74 -17.89
CA ARG A 396 15.39 -16.63 -18.52
C ARG A 396 15.85 -16.03 -19.85
N GLU A 397 17.17 -15.91 -20.02
CA GLU A 397 17.74 -15.45 -21.28
C GLU A 397 17.32 -16.35 -22.45
N GLY A 398 16.94 -15.73 -23.57
CA GLY A 398 16.50 -16.42 -24.79
C GLY A 398 14.99 -16.65 -24.91
N VAL A 399 14.20 -16.41 -23.86
CA VAL A 399 12.74 -16.52 -23.87
C VAL A 399 12.12 -15.12 -23.93
N ASN A 400 11.66 -14.68 -25.10
CA ASN A 400 11.08 -13.31 -25.26
C ASN A 400 9.72 -13.30 -25.97
N LYS A 401 9.33 -14.39 -26.63
CA LYS A 401 8.04 -14.52 -27.33
C LYS A 401 7.39 -15.85 -26.98
N PRO A 402 6.06 -15.97 -27.09
CA PRO A 402 5.37 -17.22 -26.76
C PRO A 402 5.87 -18.45 -27.55
N SER A 403 6.44 -18.25 -28.74
CA SER A 403 7.04 -19.33 -29.54
C SER A 403 8.37 -19.88 -28.98
N ASP A 404 8.98 -19.19 -28.03
CA ASP A 404 10.20 -19.64 -27.36
C ASP A 404 9.90 -20.58 -26.17
N LEU A 405 8.62 -20.73 -25.80
CA LEU A 405 8.17 -21.56 -24.69
C LEU A 405 8.01 -23.02 -25.11
N GLU A 406 8.53 -23.93 -24.29
CA GLU A 406 8.29 -25.38 -24.42
C GLU A 406 7.58 -25.92 -23.17
N VAL A 407 6.72 -26.93 -23.37
CA VAL A 407 6.03 -27.59 -22.26
C VAL A 407 7.05 -28.24 -21.33
N GLY A 408 6.95 -27.93 -20.04
CA GLY A 408 7.88 -28.41 -19.00
C GLY A 408 9.01 -27.45 -18.66
N MET A 409 9.09 -26.27 -19.30
CA MET A 409 10.01 -25.22 -18.86
C MET A 409 9.64 -24.67 -17.48
N GLU A 410 10.62 -24.61 -16.59
CA GLU A 410 10.56 -23.84 -15.35
C GLU A 410 11.14 -22.44 -15.60
N LEU A 411 10.33 -21.42 -15.34
CA LEU A 411 10.65 -20.01 -15.56
C LEU A 411 10.27 -19.23 -14.31
N GLN A 412 11.07 -18.22 -13.96
CA GLN A 412 10.62 -17.24 -12.98
C GLN A 412 9.59 -16.31 -13.63
N GLY A 413 8.52 -16.03 -12.89
CA GLY A 413 7.47 -15.12 -13.32
C GLY A 413 7.20 -14.02 -12.32
N ILE A 414 6.51 -12.96 -12.76
CA ILE A 414 5.95 -11.91 -11.90
C ILE A 414 4.43 -11.99 -11.97
N VAL A 415 3.76 -12.08 -10.83
CA VAL A 415 2.30 -11.99 -10.77
C VAL A 415 1.86 -10.60 -11.22
N THR A 416 1.14 -10.51 -12.33
CA THR A 416 0.62 -9.25 -12.88
C THR A 416 -0.76 -8.91 -12.35
N ASN A 417 -1.57 -9.93 -12.01
CA ASN A 417 -2.92 -9.76 -11.53
C ASN A 417 -3.38 -10.99 -10.70
N VAL A 418 -4.23 -10.77 -9.71
CA VAL A 418 -4.82 -11.83 -8.89
C VAL A 418 -6.34 -11.74 -8.98
N THR A 419 -6.99 -12.86 -9.25
CA THR A 419 -8.44 -12.99 -9.42
C THR A 419 -8.98 -14.11 -8.53
N ASP A 420 -10.30 -14.21 -8.37
CA ASP A 420 -10.91 -15.25 -7.53
C ASP A 420 -10.64 -16.68 -8.02
N PHE A 421 -10.32 -16.86 -9.31
CA PHE A 421 -10.11 -18.17 -9.95
C PHE A 421 -8.66 -18.48 -10.28
N GLY A 422 -7.71 -17.58 -9.99
CA GLY A 422 -6.30 -17.77 -10.29
C GLY A 422 -5.50 -16.48 -10.31
N ALA A 423 -4.24 -16.57 -10.72
CA ALA A 423 -3.34 -15.44 -10.88
C ALA A 423 -2.75 -15.40 -12.29
N PHE A 424 -2.61 -14.20 -12.84
CA PHE A 424 -1.90 -13.98 -14.09
C PHE A 424 -0.43 -13.70 -13.79
N VAL A 425 0.46 -14.34 -14.55
CA VAL A 425 1.90 -14.31 -14.35
C VAL A 425 2.58 -13.98 -15.69
N ASP A 426 3.39 -12.93 -15.69
CA ASP A 426 4.29 -12.61 -16.80
C ASP A 426 5.60 -13.37 -16.63
N VAL A 427 6.01 -14.09 -17.67
CA VAL A 427 7.28 -14.85 -17.74
C VAL A 427 8.26 -14.23 -18.73
N GLY A 428 8.04 -12.98 -19.14
CA GLY A 428 8.92 -12.23 -20.04
C GLY A 428 8.61 -12.41 -21.53
N VAL A 429 7.41 -12.92 -21.88
CA VAL A 429 6.99 -13.16 -23.28
C VAL A 429 5.92 -12.20 -23.78
N HIS A 430 5.69 -11.09 -23.07
CA HIS A 430 4.70 -10.06 -23.39
C HIS A 430 3.25 -10.56 -23.43
N GLN A 431 2.98 -11.74 -22.85
CA GLN A 431 1.67 -12.35 -22.73
C GLN A 431 1.59 -13.11 -21.41
N ASP A 432 0.66 -12.68 -20.55
CA ASP A 432 0.49 -13.30 -19.24
C ASP A 432 -0.06 -14.73 -19.39
N GLY A 433 0.47 -15.64 -18.57
CA GLY A 433 -0.05 -16.98 -18.34
C GLY A 433 -0.98 -17.01 -17.13
N LEU A 434 -2.07 -17.78 -17.20
CA LEU A 434 -2.97 -17.98 -16.06
C LEU A 434 -2.54 -19.19 -15.24
N VAL A 435 -2.18 -18.96 -13.99
CA VAL A 435 -2.06 -19.99 -12.95
C VAL A 435 -3.41 -20.14 -12.28
N HIS A 436 -4.09 -21.25 -12.56
CA HIS A 436 -5.41 -21.54 -11.98
C HIS A 436 -5.32 -21.73 -10.45
N LEU A 437 -6.39 -21.44 -9.70
CA LEU A 437 -6.45 -21.54 -8.24
C LEU A 437 -5.92 -22.88 -7.69
N SER A 438 -6.20 -23.99 -8.37
CA SER A 438 -5.75 -25.33 -7.98
C SER A 438 -4.24 -25.54 -8.08
N GLU A 439 -3.56 -24.74 -8.91
CA GLU A 439 -2.13 -24.89 -9.22
C GLU A 439 -1.25 -23.88 -8.46
N ILE A 440 -1.84 -22.99 -7.64
CA ILE A 440 -1.09 -21.93 -6.94
C ILE A 440 -0.17 -22.50 -5.84
N ALA A 441 -0.55 -23.59 -5.18
CA ALA A 441 0.26 -24.18 -4.11
C ALA A 441 -0.03 -25.68 -3.94
N HIS A 442 0.93 -26.40 -3.35
CA HIS A 442 0.76 -27.81 -2.92
C HIS A 442 -0.14 -27.98 -1.67
N ARG A 443 -0.89 -26.95 -1.29
CA ARG A 443 -1.86 -26.94 -0.19
C ARG A 443 -3.16 -26.32 -0.69
N TYR A 444 -4.27 -26.63 -0.03
CA TYR A 444 -5.55 -26.01 -0.36
C TYR A 444 -5.50 -24.50 -0.11
N VAL A 445 -5.68 -23.72 -1.18
CA VAL A 445 -5.81 -22.26 -1.15
C VAL A 445 -7.29 -21.94 -1.38
N LYS A 446 -7.89 -21.16 -0.48
CA LYS A 446 -9.30 -20.75 -0.61
C LYS A 446 -9.45 -19.50 -1.48
N ASN A 447 -8.53 -18.55 -1.34
CA ASN A 447 -8.47 -17.33 -2.12
C ASN A 447 -7.03 -17.15 -2.65
N PRO A 448 -6.81 -16.97 -3.97
CA PRO A 448 -5.49 -16.71 -4.53
C PRO A 448 -4.73 -15.56 -3.85
N ALA A 449 -5.46 -14.53 -3.40
CA ALA A 449 -4.89 -13.37 -2.70
C ALA A 449 -4.25 -13.71 -1.33
N ASP A 450 -4.56 -14.87 -0.75
CA ASP A 450 -3.92 -15.34 0.49
C ASP A 450 -2.52 -15.93 0.25
N ALA A 451 -2.20 -16.24 -1.01
CA ALA A 451 -0.97 -16.95 -1.40
C ALA A 451 -0.10 -16.15 -2.37
N LEU A 452 -0.71 -15.31 -3.22
CA LEU A 452 -0.05 -14.52 -4.23
C LEU A 452 -0.45 -13.04 -4.15
N SER A 453 0.53 -12.17 -4.37
CA SER A 453 0.35 -10.71 -4.45
C SER A 453 0.81 -10.19 -5.81
N VAL A 454 0.18 -9.15 -6.32
CA VAL A 454 0.64 -8.47 -7.55
C VAL A 454 2.06 -7.95 -7.34
N GLY A 455 2.94 -8.21 -8.30
CA GLY A 455 4.38 -7.92 -8.23
C GLY A 455 5.22 -8.99 -7.56
N GLN A 456 4.61 -10.06 -7.01
CA GLN A 456 5.36 -11.16 -6.41
C GLN A 456 6.07 -11.99 -7.48
N ALA A 457 7.34 -12.30 -7.22
CA ALA A 457 8.12 -13.29 -7.94
C ALA A 457 7.62 -14.72 -7.61
N VAL A 458 7.36 -15.54 -8.63
CA VAL A 458 6.88 -16.93 -8.49
C VAL A 458 7.68 -17.92 -9.31
#